data_AF-A0A0N0TLP7-F1
#
_entry.id   AF-A0A0N0TLP7-F1
#
_cell.length_a   1.000
_cell.length_b   1.000
_cell.length_c   1.000
_cell.angle_alpha   90.00
_cell.angle_beta   90.00
_cell.angle_gamma   90.00
#
_symmetry.space_group_name_H-M   'P 1'
#
loop_
_entity.id
_entity.type
_entity.pdbx_description
1 polymer ?
#
loop_
_entity_poly.entity_id
_entity_poly.type
_entity_poly.pdbx_seq_one_letter_code
_entity_poly.pdbx_strand_id
1 'polypeptide(L)'
;MRSTEGTRPFLAVVGSQSTEIRRCWCGWEIVCGDRATADLDQATHRIEDHTTDAERERIAEAVAAYQGVFAGIDEALPAHLLPAIIHQALLAESEEVAA
;
A
#
# COMPACT_ATOMS: atom_id res chain seq x y z
N MET A 1 28.12 43.20 -7.03
CA MET A 1 27.34 44.36 -6.52
C MET A 1 25.91 44.19 -7.03
N ARG A 2 24.82 44.13 -6.25
CA ARG A 2 24.52 44.27 -4.82
C ARG A 2 23.38 43.28 -4.48
N SER A 3 23.40 42.77 -3.25
CA SER A 3 22.26 42.17 -2.55
C SER A 3 21.59 43.24 -1.70
N THR A 4 20.26 43.21 -1.57
CA THR A 4 19.44 43.59 -0.40
C THR A 4 18.01 43.08 -0.68
N GLU A 5 17.54 42.06 0.05
CA GLU A 5 16.53 42.18 1.12
C GLU A 5 15.17 42.72 0.62
N GLY A 6 14.01 42.16 0.90
CA GLY A 6 13.56 41.07 1.76
C GLY A 6 12.07 40.88 1.44
N THR A 7 11.51 39.71 1.68
CA THR A 7 10.49 39.51 2.72
C THR A 7 10.35 38.00 2.87
N ARG A 8 10.71 37.50 4.06
CA ARG A 8 10.32 36.16 4.50
C ARG A 8 8.85 36.21 4.94
N PRO A 9 8.01 35.25 4.56
CA PRO A 9 6.97 34.78 5.44
C PRO A 9 7.45 33.55 6.20
N PHE A 10 7.11 33.58 7.47
CA PHE A 10 7.41 32.65 8.53
C PHE A 10 6.33 31.56 8.54
N LEU A 11 6.72 30.29 8.38
CA LEU A 11 5.99 29.10 8.82
C LEU A 11 7.04 27.98 8.87
N ALA A 12 7.71 27.81 10.01
CA ALA A 12 7.31 26.93 11.09
C ALA A 12 7.22 25.46 10.60
N VAL A 13 8.27 24.71 10.97
CA VAL A 13 8.44 23.26 10.94
C VAL A 13 7.18 22.46 10.57
N VAL A 14 7.22 21.80 9.40
CA VAL A 14 6.46 20.56 9.23
C VAL A 14 7.53 19.47 9.12
N GLY A 15 7.49 18.53 10.06
CA GLY A 15 8.46 17.46 10.18
C GLY A 15 8.67 16.72 8.86
N SER A 16 9.83 16.09 8.74
CA SER A 16 10.19 15.17 7.66
C SER A 16 9.12 14.09 7.47
N GLN A 17 8.01 14.41 6.81
CA GLN A 17 7.07 13.43 6.29
C GLN A 17 7.65 12.98 4.96
N SER A 18 8.37 11.86 4.99
CA SER A 18 8.87 11.20 3.80
C SER A 18 7.70 10.97 2.86
N THR A 19 7.62 11.76 1.79
CA THR A 19 6.61 11.53 0.75
C THR A 19 7.03 10.31 -0.04
N GLU A 20 6.21 9.27 -0.02
CA GLU A 20 6.46 8.02 -0.73
C GLU A 20 5.67 8.02 -2.03
N ILE A 21 6.37 7.69 -3.11
CA ILE A 21 5.80 7.61 -4.45
C ILE A 21 5.88 6.17 -4.93
N ARG A 22 4.73 5.60 -5.31
CA ARG A 22 4.62 4.28 -5.95
C ARG A 22 4.04 4.43 -7.34
N ARG A 23 4.58 3.66 -8.28
CA ARG A 23 4.11 3.64 -9.67
C ARG A 23 3.51 2.30 -10.00
N CYS A 24 2.25 2.32 -10.43
CA CYS A 24 1.63 1.18 -11.08
C CYS A 24 2.19 1.02 -12.50
N TRP A 25 2.25 -0.20 -12.99
CA TRP A 25 2.68 -0.53 -14.35
C TRP A 25 1.79 0.10 -15.44
N CYS A 26 0.53 0.41 -15.12
CA CYS A 26 -0.39 1.14 -15.99
C CYS A 26 -0.12 2.66 -16.06
N GLY A 27 0.93 3.16 -15.37
CA GLY A 27 1.32 4.56 -15.36
C GLY A 27 0.66 5.40 -14.26
N TRP A 28 -0.15 4.79 -13.39
CA TRP A 28 -0.75 5.48 -12.24
C TRP A 28 0.28 5.73 -11.15
N GLU A 29 0.31 6.95 -10.60
CA GLU A 29 1.21 7.33 -9.51
C GLU A 29 0.44 7.53 -8.21
N ILE A 30 0.96 6.95 -7.13
CA ILE A 30 0.38 6.99 -5.79
C ILE A 30 1.35 7.76 -4.91
N VAL A 31 0.83 8.79 -4.23
CA VAL A 31 1.63 9.73 -3.42
C VAL A 31 1.06 9.76 -2.01
N CYS A 32 1.80 9.22 -1.04
CA CYS A 32 1.36 9.13 0.35
C CYS A 32 2.42 9.66 1.32
N GLY A 33 2.00 9.97 2.56
CA GLY A 33 2.90 10.48 3.62
C GLY A 33 3.77 9.42 4.29
N ASP A 34 3.57 8.14 3.97
CA ASP A 34 4.32 7.02 4.49
C ASP A 34 4.29 5.82 3.54
N ARG A 35 5.23 4.89 3.76
CA ARG A 35 5.46 3.74 2.89
C ARG A 35 4.34 2.71 2.96
N ALA A 36 3.81 2.45 4.15
CA ALA A 36 2.78 1.43 4.33
C ALA A 36 1.52 1.84 3.58
N THR A 37 1.08 3.09 3.71
CA THR A 37 -0.07 3.61 2.98
C THR A 37 0.15 3.57 1.47
N ALA A 38 1.33 3.95 0.98
CA ALA A 38 1.65 3.89 -0.45
C ALA A 38 1.62 2.45 -1.01
N ASP A 39 2.14 1.48 -0.24
CA ASP A 39 2.14 0.07 -0.61
C ASP A 39 0.70 -0.50 -0.60
N LEU A 40 -0.15 -0.09 0.36
CA LEU A 40 -1.56 -0.48 0.45
C LEU A 40 -2.41 0.10 -0.69
N ASP A 41 -2.25 1.39 -1.01
CA ASP A 41 -2.96 2.03 -2.11
C ASP A 41 -2.56 1.40 -3.46
N GLN A 42 -1.28 1.04 -3.62
CA GLN A 42 -0.80 0.36 -4.84
C GLN A 42 -1.38 -1.04 -4.97
N ALA A 43 -1.42 -1.79 -3.86
CA ALA A 43 -2.07 -3.09 -3.83
C ALA A 43 -3.56 -2.96 -4.18
N THR A 44 -4.26 -1.98 -3.59
CA THR A 44 -5.69 -1.73 -3.84
C THR A 44 -5.99 -1.46 -5.31
N HIS A 45 -5.27 -0.52 -5.92
CA HIS A 45 -5.43 -0.22 -7.35
C HIS A 45 -5.13 -1.44 -8.24
N ARG A 46 -4.11 -2.25 -7.91
CA ARG A 46 -3.83 -3.50 -8.64
C ARG A 46 -4.99 -4.49 -8.55
N ILE A 47 -5.59 -4.65 -7.37
CA ILE A 47 -6.73 -5.56 -7.11
C ILE A 47 -7.92 -5.21 -8.00
N GLU A 48 -8.28 -3.94 -8.00
CA GLU A 48 -9.47 -3.45 -8.69
C GLU A 48 -9.31 -3.54 -10.21
N ASP A 49 -8.17 -3.08 -10.73
CA ASP A 49 -8.04 -2.80 -12.16
C ASP A 49 -7.17 -3.80 -12.94
N HIS A 50 -6.29 -4.55 -12.27
CA HIS A 50 -5.22 -5.30 -12.95
C HIS A 50 -5.06 -6.76 -12.53
N THR A 51 -5.91 -7.25 -11.63
CA THR A 51 -5.76 -8.59 -11.04
C THR A 51 -6.34 -9.66 -11.95
N THR A 52 -5.48 -10.62 -12.30
CA THR A 52 -5.81 -11.82 -13.07
C THR A 52 -6.67 -12.79 -12.26
N ASP A 53 -7.35 -13.72 -12.93
CA ASP A 53 -8.22 -14.69 -12.24
C ASP A 53 -7.44 -15.55 -11.24
N ALA A 54 -6.22 -15.97 -11.59
CA ALA A 54 -5.34 -16.73 -10.68
C ALA A 54 -4.95 -15.92 -9.43
N GLU A 55 -4.66 -14.62 -9.58
CA GLU A 55 -4.39 -13.75 -8.44
C GLU A 55 -5.64 -13.51 -7.58
N ARG A 56 -6.83 -13.40 -8.19
CA ARG A 56 -8.11 -13.29 -7.46
C ARG A 56 -8.37 -14.54 -6.62
N GLU A 57 -8.11 -15.72 -7.17
CA GLU A 57 -8.26 -17.00 -6.46
C GLU A 57 -7.32 -17.06 -5.25
N ARG A 58 -6.04 -16.70 -5.41
CA ARG A 58 -5.08 -16.61 -4.30
C ARG A 58 -5.49 -15.62 -3.22
N ILE A 59 -5.97 -14.44 -3.62
CA ILE A 59 -6.49 -13.44 -2.68
C ILE A 59 -7.66 -14.02 -1.89
N ALA A 60 -8.59 -14.70 -2.56
CA ALA A 60 -9.73 -15.34 -1.90
C ALA A 60 -9.28 -16.43 -0.91
N GLU A 61 -8.31 -17.27 -1.30
CA GLU A 61 -7.73 -18.29 -0.42
C GLU A 61 -7.05 -17.68 0.80
N ALA A 62 -6.24 -16.64 0.62
CA ALA A 62 -5.57 -15.94 1.71
C ALA A 62 -6.58 -15.31 2.68
N VAL A 63 -7.57 -14.59 2.15
CA VAL A 63 -8.63 -13.98 2.97
C VAL A 63 -9.42 -15.06 3.72
N ALA A 64 -9.78 -16.18 3.09
CA ALA A 64 -10.48 -17.28 3.73
C ALA A 64 -9.64 -17.92 4.85
N ALA A 65 -8.34 -18.10 4.64
CA ALA A 65 -7.43 -18.63 5.66
C ALA A 65 -7.38 -17.70 6.90
N TYR A 66 -7.22 -16.39 6.69
CA TYR A 66 -7.24 -15.42 7.78
C TYR A 66 -8.60 -15.35 8.46
N GLN A 67 -9.71 -15.36 7.71
CA GLN A 67 -11.05 -15.43 8.29
C GLN A 67 -11.23 -16.67 9.18
N GLY A 68 -10.63 -17.81 8.82
CA GLY A 68 -10.62 -19.01 9.67
C GLY A 68 -9.90 -18.81 11.01
N VAL A 69 -8.81 -18.02 11.04
CA VAL A 69 -8.10 -17.67 12.29
C VAL A 69 -8.99 -16.82 13.20
N PHE A 70 -9.66 -15.81 12.63
CA PHE A 70 -10.52 -14.89 13.38
C PHE A 70 -11.88 -15.52 13.77
N ALA A 71 -12.35 -16.51 13.00
CA ALA A 71 -13.54 -17.30 13.35
C ALA A 71 -13.37 -18.05 14.68
N GLY A 72 -12.13 -18.33 15.11
CA GLY A 72 -11.82 -18.94 16.40
C GLY A 72 -11.99 -18.02 17.61
N ILE A 73 -12.23 -16.72 17.40
CA ILE A 73 -12.32 -15.71 18.47
C ILE A 73 -13.62 -14.87 18.39
N ASP A 74 -14.65 -15.36 17.69
CA ASP A 74 -15.94 -14.66 17.46
C ASP A 74 -15.77 -13.23 16.92
N GLU A 75 -14.66 -12.95 16.23
CA GLU A 75 -14.35 -11.65 15.68
C GLU A 75 -14.34 -11.72 14.15
N ALA A 76 -14.99 -10.77 13.48
CA ALA A 76 -14.87 -10.63 12.04
C ALA A 76 -13.46 -10.14 11.69
N LEU A 77 -12.91 -10.60 10.57
CA LEU A 77 -11.62 -10.10 10.08
C LEU A 77 -11.65 -8.57 9.98
N PRO A 78 -10.80 -7.84 10.73
CA PRO A 78 -10.82 -6.39 10.69
C PRO A 78 -10.48 -5.86 9.30
N ALA A 79 -11.30 -4.94 8.77
CA ALA A 79 -11.16 -4.42 7.41
C ALA A 79 -9.79 -3.75 7.15
N HIS A 80 -9.17 -3.17 8.19
CA HIS A 80 -7.85 -2.56 8.09
C HIS A 80 -6.71 -3.57 7.85
N LEU A 81 -6.94 -4.87 8.09
CA LEU A 81 -5.96 -5.93 7.82
C LEU A 81 -6.07 -6.49 6.40
N LEU A 82 -7.19 -6.30 5.71
CA LEU A 82 -7.42 -6.83 4.36
C LEU A 82 -6.32 -6.42 3.37
N PRO A 83 -5.91 -5.13 3.25
CA PRO A 83 -4.93 -4.78 2.24
C PRO A 83 -3.52 -5.31 2.57
N ALA A 84 -3.18 -5.57 3.84
CA ALA A 84 -1.95 -6.27 4.20
C ALA A 84 -1.97 -7.76 3.81
N ILE A 85 -3.10 -8.44 4.05
CA ILE A 85 -3.30 -9.85 3.65
C ILE A 85 -3.21 -9.99 2.13
N ILE A 86 -3.85 -9.08 1.40
CA ILE A 86 -3.82 -9.09 -0.06
C ILE A 86 -2.42 -8.80 -0.58
N HIS A 87 -1.71 -7.84 0.02
CA HIS A 87 -0.33 -7.57 -0.36
C HIS A 87 0.55 -8.81 -0.18
N GLN A 88 0.42 -9.55 0.92
CA GLN A 88 1.13 -10.82 1.12
C GLN A 88 0.78 -11.87 0.07
N ALA A 89 -0.50 -12.05 -0.26
CA ALA A 89 -0.95 -13.00 -1.28
C ALA A 89 -0.36 -12.68 -2.67
N LEU A 90 -0.14 -11.39 -2.97
CA LEU A 90 0.45 -10.95 -4.22
C LEU A 90 1.99 -10.99 -4.24
N LEU A 91 2.65 -11.01 -3.07
CA LEU A 91 4.11 -11.09 -2.95
C LEU A 91 4.67 -12.52 -3.00
N ALA A 92 3.89 -13.53 -2.60
CA ALA A 92 4.37 -14.91 -2.46
C ALA A 92 5.01 -15.51 -3.73
N GLU A 93 4.65 -15.06 -4.94
CA GLU A 93 5.32 -15.47 -6.19
C GLU A 93 6.61 -14.72 -6.50
N SER A 94 6.81 -13.52 -5.95
CA SER A 94 8.02 -12.74 -6.23
C SER A 94 9.27 -13.40 -5.62
N GLU A 95 9.11 -14.21 -4.57
CA GLU A 95 10.19 -15.01 -3.98
C GLU A 95 10.34 -16.39 -4.64
N GLU A 96 9.26 -17.02 -5.13
CA GLU A 96 9.33 -18.33 -5.78
C GLU A 96 9.93 -18.28 -7.20
N VAL A 97 9.77 -17.15 -7.92
CA VAL A 97 10.43 -16.93 -9.21
C VAL A 97 11.91 -16.51 -9.06
N ALA A 98 12.32 -16.10 -7.86
CA ALA A 98 13.69 -15.64 -7.56
C ALA A 98 14.59 -16.73 -6.94
N ALA A 99 14.07 -17.93 -6.66
CA ALA A 99 14.78 -19.06 -6.08
C ALA A 99 15.11 -20.15 -7.14
#